data_AF-A0A7S0VW16-F1
#
_entry.id   AF-A0A7S0VW16-F1
#
_cell.length_a   1.000
_cell.length_b   1.000
_cell.length_c   1.000
_cell.angle_alpha   90.00
_cell.angle_beta   90.00
_cell.angle_gamma   90.00
#
_symmetry.space_group_name_H-M   'P 1'
#
loop_
_entity.id
_entity.type
_entity.pdbx_description
1 polymer ?
#
loop_
_entity_poly.entity_id
_entity_poly.type
_entity_poly.pdbx_seq_one_letter_code
_entity_poly.pdbx_strand_id
1 'polypeptide(L)'
;DRLMGEGLNFVMGQEGEDGVYGLCNAVLMSAPNSTFVDLWIGHFSEAYDPNIWSLHSVKLPSILGHLYHRHLTQVRDTTFFYPLWDRLDHMYAGHGDTFPDNVAMHLWESLAHDKYISRLTPDYIRNVDNNFNNAVRRFLPEGV
;
A
#
# COMPACT_ATOMS: atom_id res chain seq x y z
N ASP A 1 2.28 -7.74 -15.39
CA ASP A 1 2.44 -9.20 -15.42
C ASP A 1 3.00 -9.86 -14.17
N ARG A 2 4.14 -9.47 -13.58
CA ARG A 2 4.76 -10.24 -12.48
C ARG A 2 3.99 -10.38 -11.14
N LEU A 3 2.93 -9.60 -10.91
CA LEU A 3 2.15 -9.63 -9.65
C LEU A 3 0.77 -10.28 -9.80
N MET A 4 0.32 -10.56 -11.03
CA MET A 4 -0.96 -11.20 -11.28
C MET A 4 -0.71 -12.70 -11.43
N GLY A 5 -1.29 -13.53 -10.57
CA GLY A 5 -1.27 -14.98 -10.78
C GLY A 5 -1.96 -15.35 -12.10
N GLU A 6 -1.58 -16.47 -12.71
CA GLU A 6 -2.19 -16.92 -13.96
C GLU A 6 -3.71 -17.01 -13.84
N GLY A 7 -4.42 -16.26 -14.69
CA GLY A 7 -5.89 -16.21 -14.70
C GLY A 7 -6.55 -15.35 -13.61
N LEU A 8 -5.77 -14.76 -12.69
CA LEU A 8 -6.28 -13.83 -11.67
C LEU A 8 -6.19 -12.39 -12.19
N ASN A 9 -7.27 -11.64 -11.98
CA ASN A 9 -7.39 -10.27 -12.51
C ASN A 9 -7.46 -9.18 -11.44
N PHE A 10 -7.14 -9.51 -10.19
CA PHE A 10 -7.09 -8.56 -9.08
C PHE A 10 -5.92 -8.86 -8.15
N VAL A 11 -5.27 -7.83 -7.63
CA VAL A 11 -4.16 -7.91 -6.67
C VAL A 11 -4.40 -6.94 -5.52
N MET A 12 -4.20 -7.42 -4.29
CA MET A 12 -4.33 -6.63 -3.08
C MET A 12 -3.26 -7.03 -2.07
N GLY A 13 -2.70 -6.06 -1.35
CA GLY A 13 -1.67 -6.32 -0.35
C GLY A 13 -2.24 -6.50 1.06
N GLN A 14 -1.49 -7.21 1.89
CA GLN A 14 -1.78 -7.40 3.31
C GLN A 14 -1.42 -6.16 4.14
N GLU A 15 -2.26 -5.74 5.07
CA GLU A 15 -1.96 -4.66 6.02
C GLU A 15 -1.48 -5.20 7.37
N GLY A 16 -0.44 -4.58 7.91
CA GLY A 16 0.21 -5.03 9.14
C GLY A 16 1.24 -6.12 8.87
N GLU A 17 2.16 -6.31 9.81
CA GLU A 17 3.17 -7.39 9.74
C GLU A 17 2.45 -8.74 9.60
N ASP A 18 2.84 -9.55 8.62
CA ASP A 18 2.17 -10.80 8.27
C ASP A 18 0.64 -10.68 8.04
N GLY A 19 0.15 -9.50 7.71
CA GLY A 19 -1.25 -9.24 7.42
C GLY A 19 -2.19 -9.23 8.62
N VAL A 20 -1.70 -8.94 9.84
CA VAL A 20 -2.53 -8.98 11.07
C VAL A 20 -3.80 -8.10 10.98
N TYR A 21 -3.80 -7.06 10.15
CA TYR A 21 -4.96 -6.18 9.99
C TYR A 21 -5.89 -6.63 8.86
N GLY A 22 -5.41 -7.28 7.80
CA GLY A 22 -6.25 -7.78 6.71
C GLY A 22 -5.69 -7.43 5.34
N LEU A 23 -6.57 -7.13 4.37
CA LEU A 23 -6.17 -6.71 3.03
C LEU A 23 -6.46 -5.21 2.86
N CYS A 24 -5.45 -4.40 2.53
CA CYS A 24 -5.57 -2.94 2.48
C CYS A 24 -6.05 -2.43 1.12
N ASN A 25 -6.91 -1.40 1.12
CA ASN A 25 -7.38 -0.73 -0.09
C ASN A 25 -6.50 0.44 -0.57
N ALA A 26 -5.39 0.75 0.11
CA ALA A 26 -4.53 1.87 -0.25
C ALA A 26 -3.80 1.66 -1.59
N VAL A 27 -3.49 0.40 -1.95
CA VAL A 27 -2.93 0.04 -3.26
C VAL A 27 -3.69 -1.17 -3.81
N LEU A 28 -4.37 -0.97 -4.93
CA LEU A 28 -5.15 -1.98 -5.63
C LEU A 28 -4.73 -2.03 -7.09
N MET A 29 -4.66 -3.23 -7.66
CA MET A 29 -4.51 -3.40 -9.10
C MET A 29 -5.58 -4.35 -9.61
N SER A 30 -6.23 -3.97 -10.70
CA SER A 30 -7.31 -4.75 -11.31
C SER A 30 -7.21 -4.69 -12.82
N ALA A 31 -7.45 -5.82 -13.50
CA ALA A 31 -7.90 -5.76 -14.88
C ALA A 31 -9.40 -5.38 -14.92
N PRO A 32 -9.92 -4.95 -16.07
CA PRO A 32 -11.36 -4.77 -16.25
C PRO A 32 -12.14 -6.03 -15.89
N ASN A 33 -13.37 -5.86 -15.37
CA ASN A 33 -14.31 -6.94 -15.03
C ASN A 33 -13.76 -7.94 -14.00
N SER A 34 -13.15 -7.44 -12.93
CA SER A 34 -12.71 -8.28 -11.81
C SER A 34 -13.90 -8.83 -11.03
N THR A 35 -14.03 -10.17 -11.01
CA THR A 35 -15.03 -10.86 -10.20
C THR A 35 -14.89 -10.53 -8.72
N PHE A 36 -13.66 -10.37 -8.21
CA PHE A 36 -13.44 -9.99 -6.82
C PHE A 36 -13.95 -8.59 -6.52
N VAL A 37 -13.75 -7.64 -7.44
CA VAL A 37 -14.23 -6.26 -7.30
C VAL A 37 -15.76 -6.24 -7.31
N ASP A 38 -16.41 -6.98 -8.20
CA ASP A 38 -17.87 -7.06 -8.27
C ASP A 38 -18.46 -7.62 -6.98
N LEU A 39 -17.88 -8.71 -6.44
CA LEU A 39 -18.28 -9.30 -5.16
C LEU A 39 -18.10 -8.31 -4.01
N TRP A 40 -16.96 -7.62 -3.97
CA TRP A 40 -16.67 -6.67 -2.89
C TRP A 40 -17.61 -5.46 -2.94
N ILE A 41 -17.84 -4.86 -4.11
CA ILE A 41 -18.79 -3.76 -4.29
C ILE A 41 -20.21 -4.19 -3.89
N GLY A 42 -20.63 -5.40 -4.27
CA GLY A 42 -21.92 -5.97 -3.87
C GLY A 42 -22.10 -5.98 -2.35
N HIS A 43 -21.18 -6.64 -1.64
CA HIS A 43 -21.20 -6.70 -0.17
C HIS A 43 -21.03 -5.34 0.50
N PHE A 44 -20.20 -4.47 -0.07
CA PHE A 44 -20.02 -3.10 0.43
C PHE A 44 -21.34 -2.33 0.34
N SER A 45 -22.05 -2.41 -0.77
CA SER A 45 -23.31 -1.68 -0.99
C SER A 45 -24.43 -2.11 -0.04
N GLU A 46 -24.46 -3.36 0.40
CA GLU A 46 -25.45 -3.89 1.34
C GLU A 46 -25.16 -3.52 2.79
N ALA A 47 -23.89 -3.42 3.16
CA ALA A 47 -23.46 -3.32 4.56
C ALA A 47 -22.76 -2.01 4.92
N TYR A 48 -22.63 -1.06 3.99
CA TYR A 48 -21.85 0.16 4.20
C TYR A 48 -22.33 0.97 5.41
N ASP A 49 -21.40 1.22 6.32
CA ASP A 49 -21.54 2.16 7.42
C ASP A 49 -20.31 3.08 7.44
N PRO A 50 -20.50 4.41 7.24
CA PRO A 50 -19.40 5.36 7.20
C PRO A 50 -18.61 5.45 8.52
N ASN A 51 -19.19 4.98 9.64
CA ASN A 51 -18.54 5.08 10.96
C ASN A 51 -17.53 3.96 11.23
N ILE A 52 -17.49 2.93 10.38
CA ILE A 52 -16.63 1.74 10.57
C ILE A 52 -15.76 1.48 9.32
N TRP A 53 -15.07 2.53 8.86
CA TRP A 53 -14.24 2.51 7.65
C TRP A 53 -13.33 1.28 7.51
N SER A 54 -12.60 0.91 8.58
CA SER A 54 -11.66 -0.22 8.54
C SER A 54 -12.36 -1.57 8.32
N LEU A 55 -13.60 -1.73 8.80
CA LEU A 55 -14.38 -2.92 8.53
C LEU A 55 -14.58 -3.08 7.02
N HIS A 56 -14.97 -2.01 6.32
CA HIS A 56 -15.26 -2.07 4.90
C HIS A 56 -14.03 -2.08 4.00
N SER A 57 -12.99 -1.35 4.41
CA SER A 57 -11.80 -1.09 3.60
C SER A 57 -10.65 -2.08 3.83
N VAL A 58 -10.67 -2.80 4.96
CA VAL A 58 -9.57 -3.72 5.34
C VAL A 58 -10.08 -5.12 5.71
N LYS A 59 -11.06 -5.20 6.61
CA LYS A 59 -11.55 -6.49 7.13
C LYS A 59 -12.44 -7.24 6.15
N LEU A 60 -13.40 -6.56 5.52
CA LEU A 60 -14.30 -7.12 4.52
C LEU A 60 -13.53 -7.72 3.34
N PRO A 61 -12.60 -7.01 2.66
CA PRO A 61 -11.82 -7.61 1.60
C PRO A 61 -10.98 -8.79 2.11
N SER A 62 -10.49 -8.77 3.36
CA SER A 62 -9.80 -9.93 3.95
C SER A 62 -10.71 -11.16 4.11
N ILE A 63 -11.95 -10.96 4.58
CA ILE A 63 -12.95 -12.04 4.70
C ILE A 63 -13.30 -12.60 3.32
N LEU A 64 -13.61 -11.71 2.36
CA LEU A 64 -13.91 -12.09 0.98
C LEU A 64 -12.70 -12.76 0.31
N GLY A 65 -11.48 -12.30 0.58
CA GLY A 65 -10.26 -12.89 0.07
C GLY A 65 -10.03 -14.31 0.56
N HIS A 66 -10.49 -14.64 1.76
CA HIS A 66 -10.49 -16.01 2.27
C HIS A 66 -11.55 -16.88 1.57
N LEU A 67 -12.79 -16.37 1.45
CA LEU A 67 -13.91 -17.09 0.83
C LEU A 67 -13.72 -17.29 -0.69
N TYR A 68 -13.15 -16.30 -1.36
CA TYR A 68 -13.03 -16.18 -2.81
C TYR A 68 -11.56 -16.09 -3.25
N HIS A 69 -10.67 -16.84 -2.58
CA HIS A 69 -9.21 -16.82 -2.82
C HIS A 69 -8.78 -17.10 -4.26
N ARG A 70 -9.66 -17.68 -5.10
CA ARG A 70 -9.43 -17.91 -6.53
C ARG A 70 -9.73 -16.72 -7.43
N HIS A 71 -10.14 -15.58 -6.86
CA HIS A 71 -10.49 -14.37 -7.63
C HIS A 71 -9.54 -13.20 -7.38
N LEU A 72 -8.53 -13.37 -6.51
CA LEU A 72 -7.51 -12.37 -6.26
C LEU A 72 -6.15 -13.00 -5.99
N THR A 73 -5.09 -12.25 -6.29
CA THR A 73 -3.75 -12.50 -5.77
C THR A 73 -3.55 -11.65 -4.51
N GLN A 74 -3.24 -12.31 -3.39
CA GLN A 74 -2.83 -11.61 -2.18
C GLN A 74 -1.30 -11.52 -2.14
N VAL A 75 -0.77 -10.32 -1.92
CA VAL A 75 0.67 -10.09 -1.78
C VAL A 75 1.02 -9.70 -0.35
N ARG A 76 2.27 -9.97 0.05
CA ARG A 76 2.76 -9.67 1.40
C ARG A 76 2.68 -8.17 1.70
N ASP A 77 2.61 -7.85 2.98
CA ASP A 77 2.70 -6.49 3.53
C ASP A 77 3.95 -5.74 3.04
N THR A 78 5.06 -6.46 2.87
CA THR A 78 6.31 -5.92 2.30
C THR A 78 6.22 -5.50 0.84
N THR A 79 5.17 -5.87 0.11
CA THR A 79 5.06 -5.56 -1.33
C THR A 79 4.60 -4.12 -1.56
N PHE A 80 3.67 -3.63 -0.76
CA PHE A 80 3.04 -2.31 -0.97
C PHE A 80 3.12 -1.36 0.25
N PHE A 81 3.19 -1.90 1.47
CA PHE A 81 2.89 -1.11 2.68
C PHE A 81 4.02 -1.03 3.69
N TYR A 82 5.11 -1.77 3.50
CA TYR A 82 6.31 -1.60 4.31
C TYR A 82 7.09 -0.35 3.87
N PRO A 83 7.64 0.47 4.78
CA PRO A 83 7.40 0.50 6.22
C PRO A 83 5.96 0.92 6.56
N LEU A 84 5.40 0.31 7.61
CA LEU A 84 4.05 0.59 8.10
C LEU A 84 3.95 1.95 8.81
N TRP A 85 2.72 2.38 9.09
CA TRP A 85 2.37 3.67 9.67
C TRP A 85 2.96 3.95 11.07
N ASP A 86 3.35 2.92 11.81
CA ASP A 86 4.00 3.00 13.12
C ASP A 86 5.53 3.06 13.03
N ARG A 87 6.08 2.97 11.82
CA ARG A 87 7.53 2.94 11.54
C ARG A 87 7.98 4.13 10.68
N LEU A 88 7.29 5.27 10.78
CA LEU A 88 7.58 6.46 9.96
C LEU A 88 9.01 6.99 10.14
N ASP A 89 9.58 6.94 11.35
CA ASP A 89 10.98 7.32 11.59
C ASP A 89 11.94 6.41 10.81
N HIS A 90 11.65 5.11 10.65
CA HIS A 90 12.45 4.21 9.81
C HIS A 90 12.45 4.64 8.35
N MET A 91 11.33 5.16 7.86
CA MET A 91 11.22 5.62 6.48
C MET A 91 11.86 7.00 6.24
N TYR A 92 11.58 7.98 7.12
CA TYR A 92 11.91 9.39 6.88
C TYR A 92 13.14 9.91 7.64
N ALA A 93 13.64 9.17 8.63
CA ALA A 93 14.83 9.53 9.40
C ALA A 93 15.86 8.38 9.48
N GLY A 94 15.46 7.16 9.10
CA GLY A 94 16.33 5.99 9.07
C GLY A 94 17.28 5.98 7.89
N HIS A 95 18.27 5.09 7.98
CA HIS A 95 19.31 4.89 6.96
C HIS A 95 19.59 3.41 6.74
N GLY A 96 20.08 3.06 5.55
CA GLY A 96 20.59 1.72 5.22
C GLY A 96 19.57 0.72 4.69
N ASP A 97 18.29 1.10 4.55
CA ASP A 97 17.27 0.25 3.94
C ASP A 97 17.05 0.63 2.47
N THR A 98 16.79 -0.37 1.63
CA THR A 98 16.54 -0.21 0.20
C THR A 98 15.17 -0.74 -0.23
N PHE A 99 14.40 -1.32 0.70
CA PHE A 99 13.04 -1.84 0.47
C PHE A 99 12.95 -2.75 -0.78
N PRO A 100 13.77 -3.81 -0.88
CA PRO A 100 13.92 -4.57 -2.13
C PRO A 100 12.66 -5.33 -2.57
N ASP A 101 11.76 -5.65 -1.63
CA ASP A 101 10.49 -6.32 -1.89
C ASP A 101 9.38 -5.34 -2.33
N ASN A 102 9.56 -4.04 -2.09
CA ASN A 102 8.54 -3.05 -2.39
C ASN A 102 8.38 -2.86 -3.90
N VAL A 103 7.15 -2.96 -4.37
CA VAL A 103 6.74 -2.52 -5.72
C VAL A 103 6.02 -1.18 -5.65
N ALA A 104 5.33 -0.92 -4.55
CA ALA A 104 4.78 0.37 -4.19
C ALA A 104 5.10 0.67 -2.72
N MET A 105 4.93 1.92 -2.31
CA MET A 105 5.12 2.35 -0.93
C MET A 105 4.00 3.31 -0.55
N HIS A 106 3.27 3.01 0.51
CA HIS A 106 2.29 3.93 1.07
C HIS A 106 2.99 4.95 1.98
N LEU A 107 2.76 6.24 1.73
CA LEU A 107 3.47 7.32 2.41
C LEU A 107 2.84 7.76 3.74
N TRP A 108 1.66 7.22 4.07
CA TRP A 108 0.94 7.53 5.32
C TRP A 108 0.78 9.04 5.57
N GLU A 109 0.41 9.78 4.51
CA GLU A 109 0.50 11.24 4.47
C GLU A 109 -0.12 11.92 5.69
N SER A 110 -1.31 11.51 6.09
CA SER A 110 -2.02 12.18 7.20
C SER A 110 -1.32 12.03 8.56
N LEU A 111 -0.43 11.04 8.71
CA LEU A 111 0.42 10.84 9.90
C LEU A 111 1.82 11.42 9.71
N ALA A 112 2.33 11.40 8.49
CA ALA A 112 3.69 11.81 8.17
C ALA A 112 3.81 13.29 7.75
N HIS A 113 2.70 13.99 7.48
CA HIS A 113 2.69 15.31 6.87
C HIS A 113 3.51 16.33 7.65
N ASP A 114 3.06 16.66 8.87
CA ASP A 114 3.64 17.74 9.64
C ASP A 114 5.09 17.45 10.03
N LYS A 115 5.37 16.20 10.39
CA LYS A 115 6.72 15.80 10.82
C LYS A 115 7.66 15.64 9.63
N TYR A 116 7.28 15.09 8.49
CA TYR A 116 8.24 14.70 7.44
C TYR A 116 7.94 15.21 6.04
N ILE A 117 6.69 15.08 5.55
CA ILE A 117 6.39 15.33 4.12
C ILE A 117 6.35 16.84 3.83
N SER A 118 5.89 17.66 4.77
CA SER A 118 5.72 19.12 4.61
C SER A 118 7.00 19.87 4.22
N ARG A 119 8.18 19.28 4.46
CA ARG A 119 9.51 19.83 4.14
C ARG A 119 10.13 19.27 2.86
N LEU A 120 9.47 18.33 2.20
CA LEU A 120 10.01 17.72 0.98
C LEU A 120 10.03 18.73 -0.16
N THR A 121 11.23 18.99 -0.66
CA THR A 121 11.50 19.70 -1.90
C THR A 121 12.48 18.88 -2.73
N PRO A 122 12.58 19.07 -4.06
CA PRO A 122 13.62 18.42 -4.85
C PRO A 122 15.02 18.61 -4.24
N ASP A 123 15.35 19.81 -3.77
CA ASP A 123 16.63 20.10 -3.11
C ASP A 123 16.81 19.33 -1.79
N TYR A 124 15.76 19.26 -0.96
CA TYR A 124 15.81 18.48 0.28
C TYR A 124 16.04 17.00 -0.02
N ILE A 125 15.30 16.45 -0.99
CA ILE A 125 15.42 15.04 -1.39
C ILE A 125 16.83 14.75 -1.93
N ARG A 126 17.43 15.65 -2.73
CA ARG A 126 18.81 15.48 -3.24
C ARG A 126 19.85 15.51 -2.13
N ASN A 127 19.72 16.43 -1.17
CA ASN A 127 20.82 16.79 -0.27
C ASN A 127 20.70 16.18 1.13
N VAL A 128 19.55 15.64 1.52
CA VAL A 128 19.36 15.00 2.84
C VAL A 128 19.24 13.51 2.67
N ASP A 129 20.17 12.76 3.27
CA ASP A 129 20.16 11.30 3.27
C ASP A 129 19.15 10.77 4.29
N ASN A 130 18.24 9.92 3.82
CA ASN A 130 17.40 9.01 4.62
C ASN A 130 16.84 7.95 3.67
N ASN A 131 16.21 6.91 4.22
CA ASN A 131 15.69 5.78 3.45
C ASN A 131 14.70 6.22 2.34
N PHE A 132 13.73 7.08 2.65
CA PHE A 132 12.76 7.59 1.67
C PHE A 132 13.45 8.38 0.53
N ASN A 133 14.24 9.40 0.87
CA ASN A 133 14.91 10.26 -0.08
C ASN A 133 15.80 9.43 -1.01
N ASN A 134 16.57 8.49 -0.45
CA ASN A 134 17.42 7.59 -1.23
C ASN A 134 16.62 6.75 -2.23
N ALA A 135 15.44 6.24 -1.83
CA ALA A 135 14.57 5.45 -2.70
C ALA A 135 13.97 6.26 -3.86
N VAL A 136 13.66 7.56 -3.64
CA VAL A 136 12.94 8.38 -4.63
C VAL A 136 13.84 9.31 -5.45
N ARG A 137 15.10 9.54 -5.05
CA ARG A 137 16.06 10.41 -5.77
C ARG A 137 16.16 10.13 -7.26
N ARG A 138 16.10 8.85 -7.66
CA ARG A 138 16.16 8.42 -9.07
C ARG A 138 15.00 8.93 -9.93
N PHE A 139 13.93 9.44 -9.32
CA PHE A 139 12.77 10.00 -10.00
C PHE A 139 12.80 11.53 -10.06
N LEU A 140 13.81 12.17 -9.46
CA LEU A 140 13.96 13.62 -9.57
C LEU A 140 14.39 14.01 -11.00
N PRO A 141 13.92 15.15 -11.52
CA PRO A 141 14.35 15.65 -12.81
C PRO A 141 15.85 16.00 -12.80
N GLU A 142 16.52 15.73 -13.91
CA GLU A 142 17.91 16.15 -14.14
C GLU A 142 17.96 17.69 -14.25
N GLY A 143 18.91 18.33 -13.55
CA GLY A 143 19.32 19.71 -13.83
C GLY A 143 18.38 20.83 -13.39
N VAL A 144 17.92 20.83 -12.12
CA VAL A 144 17.42 22.06 -11.47
C VAL A 144 18.49 22.57 -10.51
#